data_AF-A0A6L7H099-F1
#
_entry.id   AF-A0A6L7H099-F1
#
_cell.length_a   1.000
_cell.length_b   1.000
_cell.length_c   1.000
_cell.angle_alpha   90.00
_cell.angle_beta   90.00
_cell.angle_gamma   90.00
#
_symmetry.space_group_name_H-M   'P 1'
#
loop_
_entity.id
_entity.type
_entity.pdbx_description
1 polymer ?
#
loop_
_entity_poly.entity_id
_entity_poly.type
_entity_poly.pdbx_seq_one_letter_code
_entity_poly.pdbx_strand_id
1 'polypeptide(L)'
;MQENQKAESFKLVLNLSSGKKIFFLPHFIPATDAFIASEWTEKLSADRVHFDLLKEATQFVVKVFGNRFTVEEFLEGVHAWFLTSTIYSICLAIVGSIAEAVAIINAIDSKANSAKKRDRETERTVQSNRNDVRDI
;
A
#
# COMPACT_ATOMS: atom_id res chain seq x y z
N MET A 1 1.00 -24.68 -22.17
CA MET A 1 1.85 -23.49 -22.38
C MET A 1 1.09 -22.27 -21.86
N GLN A 2 1.50 -21.68 -20.73
CA GLN A 2 1.29 -20.26 -20.39
C GLN A 2 1.98 -19.95 -19.04
N GLU A 3 3.28 -20.26 -18.94
CA GLU A 3 4.16 -19.57 -18.00
C GLU A 3 4.60 -18.26 -18.66
N ASN A 4 3.79 -17.20 -18.58
CA ASN A 4 4.33 -15.83 -18.80
C ASN A 4 3.45 -14.65 -18.34
N GLN A 5 2.45 -14.84 -17.47
CA GLN A 5 1.65 -13.71 -16.94
C GLN A 5 2.18 -13.14 -15.61
N LYS A 6 3.43 -13.40 -15.24
CA LYS A 6 3.94 -13.09 -13.89
C LYS A 6 4.37 -11.62 -13.70
N ALA A 7 4.25 -10.75 -14.71
CA ALA A 7 4.91 -9.44 -14.69
C ALA A 7 4.00 -8.20 -14.54
N GLU A 8 2.65 -8.31 -14.59
CA GLU A 8 1.79 -7.11 -14.66
C GLU A 8 0.65 -7.08 -13.63
N SER A 9 0.72 -7.87 -12.55
CA SER A 9 -0.31 -7.82 -11.51
C SER A 9 0.02 -6.79 -10.42
N PHE A 10 -0.90 -5.87 -10.15
CA PHE A 10 -0.80 -5.00 -8.98
C PHE A 10 -0.84 -5.81 -7.67
N LYS A 11 0.12 -5.53 -6.78
CA LYS A 11 0.29 -6.22 -5.50
C LYS A 11 0.03 -5.27 -4.35
N LEU A 12 -0.96 -5.60 -3.53
CA LEU A 12 -1.24 -4.94 -2.25
C LEU A 12 -0.61 -5.76 -1.11
N VAL A 13 0.11 -5.08 -0.21
CA VAL A 13 0.66 -5.69 1.01
C VAL A 13 0.03 -5.00 2.21
N LEU A 14 -0.63 -5.77 3.07
CA LEU A 14 -1.16 -5.30 4.35
C LEU A 14 -0.26 -5.78 5.49
N ASN A 15 0.19 -4.86 6.33
CA ASN A 15 1.02 -5.17 7.51
C ASN A 15 0.13 -5.31 8.74
N LEU A 16 -0.53 -6.46 8.89
CA LEU A 16 -1.44 -6.72 10.00
C LEU A 16 -0.69 -7.18 11.25
N SER A 17 -1.37 -7.16 12.41
CA SER A 17 -0.87 -7.74 13.66
C SER A 17 -0.56 -9.24 13.54
N SER A 18 -1.34 -9.97 12.73
CA SER A 18 -1.11 -11.38 12.39
C SER A 18 0.05 -11.62 11.42
N GLY A 19 0.66 -10.55 10.90
CA GLY A 19 1.76 -10.59 9.95
C GLY A 19 1.44 -9.92 8.62
N LYS A 20 2.41 -9.99 7.69
CA LYS A 20 2.26 -9.42 6.35
C LYS A 20 1.39 -10.33 5.49
N LYS A 21 0.26 -9.81 4.99
CA LYS A 21 -0.60 -10.49 4.02
C LYS A 21 -0.46 -9.83 2.65
N ILE A 22 -0.50 -10.62 1.58
CA ILE A 22 -0.35 -10.17 0.20
C ILE A 22 -1.66 -10.44 -0.54
N PHE A 23 -2.15 -9.44 -1.26
CA PHE A 23 -3.34 -9.52 -2.08
C PHE A 23 -3.04 -9.02 -3.50
N PHE A 24 -3.66 -9.65 -4.49
CA PHE A 24 -3.58 -9.27 -5.90
C PHE A 24 -4.96 -8.85 -6.39
N LEU A 25 -5.05 -7.91 -7.33
CA LEU A 25 -6.32 -7.61 -7.98
C LEU A 25 -6.93 -8.88 -8.61
N PRO A 26 -8.27 -9.00 -8.63
CA PRO A 26 -8.92 -10.13 -9.29
C PRO A 26 -8.66 -10.09 -10.80
N HIS A 27 -8.66 -11.27 -11.43
CA HIS A 27 -8.42 -11.39 -12.87
C HIS A 27 -9.50 -10.71 -13.72
N PHE A 28 -10.74 -10.71 -13.24
CA PHE A 28 -11.87 -10.04 -13.87
C PHE A 28 -12.34 -8.91 -12.96
N ILE A 29 -12.30 -7.68 -13.49
CA ILE A 29 -12.88 -6.50 -12.86
C ILE A 29 -13.99 -5.99 -13.78
N PRO A 30 -15.26 -5.91 -13.30
CA PRO A 30 -16.35 -5.37 -14.08
C PRO A 30 -16.08 -3.92 -14.50
N ALA A 31 -16.50 -3.54 -15.72
CA ALA A 31 -16.35 -2.16 -16.20
C ALA A 31 -17.02 -1.13 -15.27
N THR A 32 -18.09 -1.51 -14.56
CA THR A 32 -18.73 -0.66 -13.54
C THR A 32 -17.78 -0.28 -12.41
N ASP A 33 -16.93 -1.20 -11.96
CA ASP A 33 -15.93 -0.91 -10.93
C ASP A 33 -14.78 -0.07 -11.50
N ALA A 34 -14.46 -0.21 -12.79
CA ALA A 34 -13.48 0.64 -13.46
C ALA A 34 -13.96 2.10 -13.58
N PHE A 35 -15.24 2.33 -13.88
CA PHE A 35 -15.81 3.68 -13.84
C PHE A 35 -15.70 4.31 -12.45
N ILE A 36 -16.08 3.57 -11.40
CA ILE A 36 -15.98 4.05 -10.01
C ILE A 36 -14.51 4.32 -9.64
N ALA A 37 -13.57 3.45 -10.05
CA ALA A 37 -12.15 3.68 -9.84
C ALA A 37 -11.67 4.96 -10.54
N SER A 38 -12.12 5.23 -11.76
CA SER A 38 -11.81 6.47 -12.48
C SER A 38 -12.26 7.71 -11.70
N GLU A 39 -13.48 7.72 -11.19
CA GLU A 39 -13.96 8.82 -10.33
C GLU A 39 -13.09 9.00 -9.07
N TRP A 40 -12.67 7.89 -8.46
CA TRP A 40 -11.77 7.96 -7.31
C TRP A 40 -10.38 8.49 -7.68
N THR A 41 -9.85 8.18 -8.87
CA THR A 41 -8.57 8.77 -9.29
C THR A 41 -8.65 10.29 -9.35
N GLU A 42 -9.73 10.85 -9.89
CA GLU A 42 -9.93 12.31 -9.92
C GLU A 42 -10.07 12.88 -8.50
N LYS A 43 -10.96 12.30 -7.68
CA LYS A 43 -11.23 12.77 -6.30
C LYS A 43 -9.99 12.73 -5.41
N LEU A 44 -9.15 11.70 -5.54
CA LEU A 44 -7.96 11.49 -4.72
C LEU A 44 -6.73 12.24 -5.22
N SER A 45 -6.76 12.78 -6.44
CA SER A 45 -5.70 13.63 -7.01
C SER A 45 -5.70 15.06 -6.46
N ALA A 46 -6.76 15.47 -5.75
CA ALA A 46 -6.89 16.80 -5.18
C ALA A 46 -5.89 17.08 -4.05
N ASP A 47 -5.45 18.34 -3.92
CA ASP A 47 -4.47 18.80 -2.91
C ASP A 47 -4.85 18.44 -1.46
N ARG A 48 -6.15 18.37 -1.17
CA ARG A 48 -6.68 17.97 0.14
C ARG A 48 -7.85 17.03 -0.05
N VAL A 49 -7.66 15.79 0.39
CA VAL A 49 -8.73 14.78 0.40
C VAL A 49 -9.40 14.77 1.78
N HIS A 50 -10.72 14.96 1.79
CA HIS A 50 -11.52 14.89 3.02
C HIS A 50 -11.55 13.46 3.57
N PHE A 51 -11.54 13.32 4.89
CA PHE A 51 -11.50 12.00 5.54
C PHE A 51 -12.73 11.14 5.22
N ASP A 52 -13.91 11.74 5.11
CA ASP A 52 -15.15 11.01 4.77
C ASP A 52 -15.05 10.34 3.39
N LEU A 53 -14.41 10.99 2.41
CA LEU A 53 -14.14 10.42 1.09
C LEU A 53 -13.21 9.21 1.17
N LEU A 54 -12.23 9.22 2.09
CA LEU A 54 -11.32 8.08 2.28
C LEU A 54 -12.04 6.85 2.84
N LYS A 55 -13.08 7.05 3.67
CA LYS A 55 -13.89 5.94 4.20
C LYS A 55 -14.67 5.24 3.09
N GLU A 56 -15.34 6.00 2.23
CA GLU A 56 -16.06 5.47 1.07
C GLU A 56 -15.11 4.77 0.08
N ALA A 57 -13.96 5.39 -0.20
CA ALA A 57 -12.95 4.81 -1.07
C ALA A 57 -12.38 3.49 -0.50
N THR A 58 -12.24 3.39 0.83
CA THR A 58 -11.81 2.16 1.50
C THR A 58 -12.85 1.04 1.34
N GLN A 59 -14.14 1.35 1.46
CA GLN A 59 -15.20 0.37 1.23
C GLN A 59 -15.18 -0.15 -0.22
N PHE A 60 -14.96 0.75 -1.18
CA PHE A 60 -14.78 0.37 -2.58
C PHE A 60 -13.58 -0.57 -2.78
N VAL A 61 -12.44 -0.28 -2.17
CA VAL A 61 -11.26 -1.17 -2.23
C VAL A 61 -11.59 -2.57 -1.70
N VAL A 62 -12.22 -2.67 -0.53
CA VAL A 62 -12.61 -3.97 0.07
C VAL A 62 -13.54 -4.76 -0.87
N LYS A 63 -14.51 -4.08 -1.50
CA LYS A 63 -15.43 -4.68 -2.48
C LYS A 63 -14.66 -5.23 -3.69
N VAL A 64 -13.77 -4.45 -4.31
CA VAL A 64 -13.00 -4.87 -5.50
C VAL A 64 -12.10 -6.06 -5.19
N PHE A 65 -11.56 -6.13 -3.98
CA PHE A 65 -10.75 -7.27 -3.55
C PHE A 65 -11.59 -8.49 -3.15
N GLY A 66 -12.90 -8.47 -3.35
CA GLY A 66 -13.81 -9.59 -3.11
C GLY A 66 -14.01 -9.89 -1.63
N ASN A 67 -13.95 -8.88 -0.76
CA ASN A 67 -14.09 -9.03 0.69
C ASN A 67 -13.09 -10.01 1.33
N ARG A 68 -11.89 -10.16 0.73
CA ARG A 68 -10.81 -11.01 1.28
C ARG A 68 -10.12 -10.41 2.52
N PHE A 69 -10.43 -9.16 2.84
CA PHE A 69 -10.08 -8.47 4.06
C PHE A 69 -11.19 -7.47 4.41
N THR A 70 -11.29 -7.07 5.68
CA THR A 70 -12.27 -6.06 6.12
C THR A 70 -11.76 -4.64 5.96
N VAL A 71 -12.64 -3.64 6.12
CA VAL A 71 -12.26 -2.22 6.16
C VAL A 71 -11.25 -1.97 7.28
N GLU A 72 -11.46 -2.57 8.44
CA GLU A 72 -10.59 -2.47 9.62
C GLU A 72 -9.23 -3.09 9.32
N GLU A 73 -9.18 -4.30 8.76
CA GLU A 73 -7.90 -4.92 8.37
C GLU A 73 -7.15 -4.06 7.35
N PHE A 74 -7.84 -3.43 6.39
CA PHE A 74 -7.19 -2.52 5.45
C PHE A 74 -6.59 -1.29 6.15
N LEU A 75 -7.37 -0.62 7.00
CA LEU A 75 -6.93 0.59 7.71
C LEU A 75 -5.81 0.31 8.72
N GLU A 76 -5.86 -0.84 9.41
CA GLU A 76 -4.79 -1.29 10.31
C GLU A 76 -3.52 -1.69 9.53
N GLY A 77 -3.70 -2.29 8.34
CA GLY A 77 -2.61 -2.80 7.52
C GLY A 77 -1.85 -1.74 6.72
N VAL A 78 -2.40 -0.53 6.57
CA VAL A 78 -1.85 0.57 5.80
C VAL A 78 -1.41 1.70 6.74
N HIS A 79 -0.16 2.15 6.61
CA HIS A 79 0.32 3.28 7.39
C HIS A 79 -0.44 4.56 6.99
N ALA A 80 -0.93 5.33 7.97
CA ALA A 80 -1.83 6.48 7.75
C ALA A 80 -1.30 7.50 6.72
N TRP A 81 0.02 7.79 6.71
CA TRP A 81 0.65 8.69 5.73
C TRP A 81 0.54 8.24 4.27
N PHE A 82 0.31 6.95 4.04
CA PHE A 82 0.23 6.35 2.71
C PHE A 82 -1.18 5.92 2.35
N LEU A 83 -2.19 6.17 3.20
CA LEU A 83 -3.56 5.70 2.97
C LEU A 83 -4.10 6.19 1.62
N THR A 84 -4.10 7.51 1.39
CA THR A 84 -4.58 8.11 0.14
C THR A 84 -3.82 7.57 -1.07
N SER A 85 -2.48 7.55 -1.01
CA SER A 85 -1.65 7.06 -2.12
C SER A 85 -1.84 5.56 -2.40
N THR A 86 -2.10 4.76 -1.37
CA THR A 86 -2.38 3.32 -1.51
C THR A 86 -3.71 3.10 -2.23
N ILE A 87 -4.77 3.78 -1.79
CA ILE A 87 -6.10 3.71 -2.42
C ILE A 87 -6.02 4.23 -3.86
N TYR A 88 -5.34 5.36 -4.07
CA TYR A 88 -5.14 5.94 -5.40
C TYR A 88 -4.41 4.99 -6.35
N SER A 89 -3.34 4.33 -5.89
CA SER A 89 -2.60 3.34 -6.68
C SER A 89 -3.48 2.15 -7.07
N ILE A 90 -4.33 1.67 -6.15
CA ILE A 90 -5.30 0.61 -6.46
C ILE A 90 -6.24 1.07 -7.57
N CYS A 91 -6.77 2.29 -7.50
CA CYS A 91 -7.67 2.83 -8.51
C CYS A 91 -6.96 2.98 -9.87
N LEU A 92 -5.73 3.48 -9.90
CA LEU A 92 -4.90 3.54 -11.11
C LEU A 92 -4.70 2.16 -11.74
N ALA A 93 -4.42 1.13 -10.94
CA ALA A 93 -4.26 -0.22 -11.45
C ALA A 93 -5.57 -0.78 -12.04
N ILE A 94 -6.71 -0.47 -11.42
CA ILE A 94 -8.03 -0.90 -11.92
C ILE A 94 -8.36 -0.26 -13.28
N VAL A 95 -8.01 1.02 -13.49
CA VAL A 95 -8.26 1.71 -14.78
C VAL A 95 -7.22 1.39 -15.85
N GLY A 96 -6.25 0.51 -15.56
CA GLY A 96 -5.24 0.05 -16.52
C GLY A 96 -3.89 0.77 -16.45
N SER A 97 -3.73 1.77 -15.58
CA SER A 97 -2.47 2.48 -15.33
C SER A 97 -1.55 1.70 -14.37
N ILE A 98 -1.28 0.43 -14.69
CA ILE A 98 -0.57 -0.52 -13.80
C ILE A 98 0.86 -0.05 -13.49
N ALA A 99 1.58 0.47 -14.49
CA ALA A 99 2.96 0.91 -14.32
C ALA A 99 3.08 2.06 -13.29
N GLU A 100 2.17 3.02 -13.36
CA GLU A 100 2.10 4.14 -12.42
C GLU A 100 1.73 3.68 -11.01
N ALA A 101 0.69 2.84 -10.92
CA ALA A 101 0.28 2.25 -9.65
C ALA A 101 1.41 1.49 -8.95
N VAL A 102 2.18 0.69 -9.70
CA VAL A 102 3.32 -0.06 -9.18
C VAL A 102 4.45 0.88 -8.75
N ALA A 103 4.71 1.96 -9.49
CA ALA A 103 5.72 2.94 -9.12
C ALA A 103 5.41 3.61 -7.77
N ILE A 104 4.15 4.00 -7.54
CA ILE A 104 3.72 4.62 -6.29
C ILE A 104 3.84 3.64 -5.11
N ILE A 105 3.34 2.41 -5.24
CA ILE A 105 3.43 1.40 -4.18
C ILE A 105 4.89 1.06 -3.83
N ASN A 106 5.75 0.92 -4.84
CA ASN A 106 7.18 0.67 -4.60
C ASN A 106 7.86 1.85 -3.89
N ALA A 107 7.46 3.09 -4.20
CA ALA A 107 7.95 4.27 -3.49
C ALA A 107 7.48 4.31 -2.03
N ILE A 108 6.23 3.91 -1.76
CA ILE A 108 5.69 3.74 -0.40
C ILE A 108 6.50 2.69 0.37
N ASP A 109 6.71 1.52 -0.21
CA ASP A 109 7.49 0.43 0.42
C ASP A 109 8.93 0.87 0.72
N SER A 110 9.55 1.62 -0.19
CA SER A 110 10.90 2.15 0.02
C SER A 110 10.94 3.12 1.19
N LYS A 111 9.95 4.02 1.31
CA LYS A 111 9.85 4.98 2.43
C LYS A 111 9.55 4.28 3.75
N ALA A 112 8.60 3.35 3.78
CA ALA A 112 8.22 2.60 4.98
C ALA A 112 9.37 1.74 5.53
N ASN A 113 10.19 1.14 4.67
CA ASN A 113 11.33 0.32 5.08
C ASN A 113 12.60 1.14 5.40
N SER A 114 12.74 2.35 4.86
CA SER A 114 13.87 3.24 5.18
C SER A 114 13.88 3.68 6.65
N ALA A 115 12.69 3.85 7.25
CA ALA A 115 12.54 4.14 8.68
C ALA A 115 13.17 3.05 9.57
N LYS A 116 12.93 1.76 9.24
CA LYS A 116 13.53 0.62 9.97
C LYS A 116 15.05 0.53 9.86
N LYS A 117 15.63 1.05 8.77
CA LYS A 117 17.09 0.99 8.56
C LYS A 117 17.82 2.01 9.43
N ARG A 118 17.26 3.22 9.60
CA ARG A 118 17.81 4.26 10.50
C ARG A 118 17.78 3.84 11.96
N ASP A 119 16.71 3.21 12.43
CA ASP A 119 16.62 2.76 13.83
C ASP A 119 17.70 1.71 14.16
N ARG A 120 17.90 0.73 13.27
CA ARG A 120 18.94 -0.31 13.44
C ARG A 120 20.37 0.24 13.38
N GLU A 121 20.61 1.27 12.58
CA GLU A 121 21.93 1.89 12.45
C GLU A 121 22.25 2.76 13.68
N THR A 122 21.24 3.42 14.24
CA THR A 122 21.36 4.18 15.50
C THR A 122 21.60 3.24 16.69
N GLU A 123 20.87 2.12 16.80
CA GLU A 123 21.08 1.12 17.85
C GLU A 123 22.48 0.48 17.79
N ARG A 124 22.99 0.14 16.60
CA ARG A 124 24.35 -0.39 16.44
C ARG A 124 25.43 0.61 16.82
N THR A 125 25.25 1.89 16.49
CA THR A 125 26.22 2.94 16.81
C THR A 125 26.26 3.20 18.32
N VAL A 126 25.09 3.21 18.99
CA VAL A 126 24.99 3.40 20.44
C VAL A 126 25.58 2.21 21.21
N GLN A 127 25.45 0.98 20.68
CA GLN A 127 25.97 -0.22 21.33
C GLN A 127 27.49 -0.39 21.16
N SER A 128 28.05 0.05 20.02
CA SER A 128 29.51 0.13 19.83
C SER A 128 30.14 1.12 20.82
N ASN A 129 29.57 2.32 20.95
CA ASN A 129 30.11 3.36 21.84
C ASN A 129 29.96 3.03 23.34
N ARG A 130 29.07 2.11 23.73
CA ARG A 130 28.93 1.67 25.14
C ARG A 130 29.96 0.62 25.55
N ASN A 131 30.47 -0.16 24.60
CA ASN A 131 31.47 -1.18 24.89
C ASN A 131 32.87 -0.57 25.00
N ASP A 132 33.16 0.52 24.26
CA ASP A 132 34.47 1.19 24.30
C ASP A 132 34.69 2.05 25.57
N VAL A 133 33.65 2.33 26.36
CA VAL A 133 33.73 3.18 27.57
C VAL A 133 33.86 2.36 28.87
N ARG A 134 33.82 1.02 28.79
CA ARG A 134 33.94 0.14 29.96
C ARG A 134 35.34 -0.44 30.18
N ASP A 135 36.29 -0.12 29.31
CA ASP A 135 37.68 -0.63 29.35
C ASP A 135 38.73 0.47 29.66
N ILE A 136 38.41 1.44 30.52
CA ILE A 136 39.39 2.39 31.09
C ILE A 136 39.31 2.38 32.61
#